data_AF-A0A5C8KVH0-F1
#
_entry.id   AF-A0A5C8KVH0-F1
#
_cell.length_a   1.000
_cell.length_b   1.000
_cell.length_c   1.000
_cell.angle_alpha   90.00
_cell.angle_beta   90.00
_cell.angle_gamma   90.00
#
_symmetry.space_group_name_H-M   'P 1'
#
loop_
_entity.id
_entity.type
_entity.pdbx_description
1 polymer ?
#
loop_
_entity_poly.entity_id
_entity_poly.type
_entity_poly.pdbx_seq_one_letter_code
_entity_poly.pdbx_strand_id
1 'polypeptide(L)'
;MVLPGADPRDGVRILEGVHEALRRELCSPGGPVSVSIGASMLESGEDWTAWLGRADAALYRAKRGGRARLVFDDLPVPGNGPISTRALDVGTLARND
;
A
#
# COMPACT_ATOMS: atom_id res chain seq x y z
N MET A 1 -9.75 5.22 -4.25
CA MET A 1 -9.57 4.93 -5.69
C MET A 1 -9.65 3.43 -5.87
N VAL A 2 -10.29 2.95 -6.93
CA VAL A 2 -10.30 1.53 -7.29
C VAL A 2 -9.44 1.34 -8.54
N LEU A 3 -8.60 0.31 -8.56
CA LEU A 3 -7.73 -0.04 -9.69
C LEU A 3 -8.21 -1.38 -10.29
N PRO A 4 -9.08 -1.37 -11.31
CA PRO A 4 -9.60 -2.59 -11.90
C PRO A 4 -8.50 -3.34 -12.68
N GLY A 5 -8.47 -4.66 -12.55
CA GLY A 5 -7.55 -5.52 -13.31
C GLY A 5 -6.08 -5.41 -12.92
N ALA A 6 -5.75 -4.75 -11.81
CA ALA A 6 -4.39 -4.71 -11.31
C ALA A 6 -4.00 -6.05 -10.68
N ASP A 7 -2.93 -6.67 -11.18
CA ASP A 7 -2.13 -7.64 -10.41
C ASP A 7 -1.56 -6.91 -9.17
N PRO A 8 -1.41 -7.56 -8.00
CA PRO A 8 -0.75 -6.98 -6.83
C PRO A 8 0.52 -6.16 -7.14
N ARG A 9 1.39 -6.65 -8.02
CA ARG A 9 2.66 -5.99 -8.39
C ARG A 9 2.42 -4.68 -9.15
N ASP A 10 1.45 -4.68 -10.04
CA ASP A 10 1.11 -3.49 -10.82
C ASP A 10 0.38 -2.46 -9.97
N GLY A 11 -0.48 -2.93 -9.04
CA GLY A 11 -1.12 -2.08 -8.04
C GLY A 11 -0.09 -1.33 -7.17
N VAL A 12 0.96 -2.03 -6.73
CA VAL A 12 2.08 -1.43 -5.98
C VAL A 12 2.76 -0.34 -6.81
N ARG A 13 3.21 -0.67 -8.03
CA ARG A 13 3.92 0.29 -8.90
C ARG A 13 3.10 1.53 -9.22
N ILE A 14 1.81 1.35 -9.53
CA ILE A 14 0.90 2.45 -9.84
C ILE A 14 0.77 3.38 -8.63
N LEU A 15 0.52 2.81 -7.44
CA LEU A 15 0.33 3.61 -6.23
C LEU A 15 1.62 4.29 -5.76
N GLU A 16 2.78 3.65 -5.93
CA GLU A 16 4.08 4.29 -5.71
C GLU A 16 4.29 5.48 -6.66
N GLY A 17 3.99 5.31 -7.94
CA GLY A 17 4.06 6.39 -8.93
C GLY A 17 3.14 7.56 -8.60
N VAL A 18 1.90 7.27 -8.19
CA VAL A 18 0.95 8.29 -7.72
C VAL A 18 1.47 9.00 -6.47
N HIS A 19 1.98 8.25 -5.49
CA HIS A 19 2.52 8.82 -4.26
C HIS A 19 3.70 9.77 -4.55
N GLU A 20 4.62 9.37 -5.42
CA GLU A 20 5.78 10.19 -5.80
C GLU A 20 5.38 11.42 -6.63
N ALA A 21 4.45 11.28 -7.57
CA ALA A 21 3.91 12.40 -8.32
C ALA A 21 3.27 13.44 -7.40
N LEU A 22 2.41 13.00 -6.47
CA LEU A 22 1.78 13.89 -5.49
C LEU A 22 2.81 14.58 -4.60
N ARG A 23 3.82 13.85 -4.12
CA ARG A 23 4.88 14.41 -3.28
C ARG A 23 5.69 15.50 -4.00
N ARG A 24 5.91 15.35 -5.31
CA ARG A 24 6.68 16.30 -6.13
C ARG A 24 5.86 17.51 -6.56
N GLU A 25 4.59 17.30 -6.89
CA GLU A 25 3.80 18.28 -7.62
C GLU A 25 2.78 19.02 -6.76
N LEU A 26 2.38 18.43 -5.62
CA LEU A 26 1.37 19.03 -4.75
C LEU A 26 2.00 20.03 -3.77
N CYS A 27 1.75 21.31 -4.03
CA CYS A 27 2.12 22.42 -3.17
C CYS A 27 0.88 23.23 -2.77
N SER A 28 0.87 23.69 -1.53
CA SER A 28 -0.08 24.68 -1.02
C SER A 28 0.62 26.04 -0.90
N PRO A 29 -0.11 27.15 -0.66
CA PRO A 29 0.51 28.43 -0.32
C PRO A 29 1.44 28.36 0.90
N GLY A 30 1.27 27.37 1.78
CA GLY A 30 2.11 27.11 2.95
C GLY A 30 3.29 26.15 2.71
N GLY A 31 3.50 25.69 1.47
CA GLY A 31 4.60 24.78 1.11
C GLY A 31 4.13 23.39 0.64
N PRO A 32 5.08 22.43 0.51
CA PRO A 32 4.82 21.09 0.00
C PRO A 32 3.78 20.34 0.81
N VAL A 33 2.92 19.59 0.11
CA VAL A 33 1.88 18.75 0.72
C VAL A 33 2.22 17.29 0.51
N SER A 34 2.23 16.52 1.59
CA SER A 34 2.39 15.06 1.53
C SER A 34 1.04 14.35 1.68
N VAL A 35 0.91 13.19 1.05
CA VAL A 35 -0.25 12.31 1.21
C VAL A 35 0.15 11.02 1.93
N SER A 36 -0.79 10.41 2.66
CA SER A 36 -0.64 9.04 3.16
C SER A 36 -1.66 8.16 2.45
N ILE A 37 -1.25 6.97 2.02
CA ILE A 37 -2.09 6.07 1.21
C ILE A 37 -2.18 4.72 1.92
N GLY A 38 -3.40 4.21 2.04
CA GLY A 38 -3.70 2.84 2.43
C GLY A 38 -4.32 2.10 1.25
N ALA A 39 -3.86 0.87 1.00
CA ALA A 39 -4.33 0.05 -0.11
C ALA A 39 -4.51 -1.41 0.30
N SER A 40 -5.46 -2.08 -0.34
CA SER A 40 -5.72 -3.51 -0.17
C SER A 40 -6.13 -4.11 -1.52
N MET A 41 -5.72 -5.35 -1.78
CA MET A 41 -6.22 -6.13 -2.91
C MET A 41 -7.59 -6.73 -2.55
N LEU A 42 -8.53 -6.73 -3.49
CA LEU A 42 -9.82 -7.40 -3.29
C LEU A 42 -9.61 -8.92 -3.29
N GLU A 43 -10.02 -9.58 -2.22
CA GLU A 43 -9.92 -11.04 -2.11
C GLU A 43 -11.15 -11.73 -2.71
N SER A 44 -10.98 -12.99 -3.14
CA SER A 44 -12.07 -13.77 -3.70
C SER A 44 -13.14 -14.05 -2.65
N GLY A 45 -14.40 -13.69 -2.95
CA GLY A 45 -15.52 -13.87 -2.03
C GLY A 45 -15.59 -12.83 -0.90
N GLU A 46 -14.73 -11.82 -0.93
CA GLU A 46 -14.72 -10.76 0.06
C GLU A 46 -15.86 -9.75 -0.15
N ASP A 47 -16.51 -9.34 0.95
CA ASP A 47 -17.49 -8.25 0.93
C ASP A 47 -16.80 -6.90 0.75
N TRP A 48 -17.44 -6.00 0.01
CA TRP A 48 -16.86 -4.69 -0.32
C TRP A 48 -16.54 -3.85 0.93
N THR A 49 -17.35 -3.97 2.00
CA THR A 49 -17.11 -3.20 3.24
C THR A 49 -15.87 -3.70 3.97
N ALA A 50 -15.63 -5.01 3.97
CA ALA A 50 -14.43 -5.61 4.54
C ALA A 50 -13.19 -5.18 3.74
N TRP A 51 -13.27 -5.21 2.41
CA TRP A 51 -12.19 -4.77 1.54
C TRP A 51 -11.81 -3.30 1.77
N LEU A 52 -12.81 -2.42 1.84
CA LEU A 52 -12.58 -1.00 2.16
C LEU A 52 -12.02 -0.82 3.57
N GLY A 53 -12.54 -1.58 4.55
CA GLY A 53 -12.07 -1.55 5.93
C GLY A 53 -10.57 -1.86 6.04
N ARG A 54 -10.08 -2.82 5.25
CA ARG A 54 -8.65 -3.14 5.17
C ARG A 54 -7.81 -2.02 4.56
N ALA A 55 -8.30 -1.38 3.49
CA ALA A 55 -7.63 -0.20 2.93
C ALA A 55 -7.55 0.97 3.94
N ASP A 56 -8.63 1.21 4.70
CA ASP A 56 -8.64 2.25 5.73
C ASP A 56 -7.73 1.91 6.92
N ALA A 57 -7.71 0.64 7.35
CA ALA A 57 -6.76 0.18 8.36
C ALA A 57 -5.30 0.40 7.91
N ALA A 58 -4.99 0.12 6.65
CA ALA A 58 -3.69 0.41 6.05
C ALA A 58 -3.37 1.92 6.05
N LEU A 59 -4.35 2.77 5.72
CA LEU A 59 -4.21 4.23 5.76
C LEU A 59 -3.95 4.71 7.19
N TYR A 60 -4.63 4.13 8.17
CA TYR A 60 -4.42 4.45 9.57
C TYR A 60 -3.02 4.06 10.03
N ARG A 61 -2.52 2.90 9.60
CA ARG A 61 -1.12 2.48 9.81
C ARG A 61 -0.14 3.47 9.18
N ALA A 62 -0.39 3.93 7.94
CA ALA A 62 0.44 4.95 7.30
C ALA A 62 0.50 6.24 8.11
N LYS A 63 -0.65 6.72 8.62
CA LYS A 63 -0.75 7.92 9.46
C LYS A 63 0.00 7.77 10.79
N ARG A 64 -0.16 6.63 11.47
CA ARG A 64 0.53 6.36 12.75
C ARG A 64 2.02 6.09 12.59
N GLY A 65 2.43 5.55 11.45
CA GLY A 65 3.83 5.26 11.14
C GLY A 65 4.69 6.47 10.81
N GLY A 66 4.15 7.69 10.85
CA GLY A 66 4.88 8.93 10.51
C GLY A 66 4.39 9.64 9.26
N ARG A 67 3.25 9.23 8.69
CA ARG A 67 2.62 9.84 7.50
C ARG A 67 3.52 9.76 6.27
N ALA A 68 3.12 10.49 5.21
CA ALA A 68 3.86 10.66 3.95
C ALA A 68 4.34 9.33 3.33
N ARG A 69 3.50 8.28 3.41
CA ARG A 69 3.86 6.93 2.99
C ARG A 69 2.66 6.15 2.46
N LEU A 70 2.99 5.13 1.69
CA LEU A 70 2.09 4.09 1.20
C LEU A 70 2.22 2.86 2.10
N VAL A 71 1.08 2.31 2.53
CA VAL A 71 0.99 1.03 3.26
C VAL A 71 -0.03 0.15 2.55
N PHE A 72 0.36 -1.09 2.29
CA PHE A 72 -0.53 -2.14 1.81
C PHE A 72 -0.99 -3.01 2.98
N ASP A 73 -2.18 -3.59 2.86
CA ASP A 73 -2.76 -4.43 3.90
C ASP A 73 -2.09 -5.80 4.05
N ASP A 74 -1.66 -6.35 2.92
CA ASP A 74 -1.03 -7.65 2.73
C ASP A 74 0.50 -7.62 2.91
N LEU A 75 1.10 -6.43 3.13
CA LEU A 75 2.52 -6.32 3.47
C LEU A 75 2.70 -6.36 4.99
N PRO A 76 3.56 -7.26 5.52
CA PRO A 76 3.79 -7.36 6.95
C PRO A 76 4.30 -6.02 7.49
N VAL A 77 3.58 -5.46 8.47
CA VAL A 77 4.10 -4.36 9.28
C VAL A 77 5.25 -4.87 10.14
N PRO A 78 6.42 -4.21 10.16
CA PRO A 78 7.45 -4.53 11.15
C PRO A 78 6.92 -4.14 12.53
N GLY A 79 6.54 -5.15 13.32
CA GLY A 79 6.22 -5.00 14.74
C GLY A 79 4.75 -5.23 15.09
N ASN A 80 4.52 -6.37 15.76
CA ASN A 80 3.41 -6.70 16.66
C ASN A 80 2.16 -7.39 16.06
N GLY A 81 2.32 -8.67 15.68
CA GLY A 81 1.26 -9.64 15.39
C GLY A 81 1.86 -10.96 14.88
N PRO A 82 1.18 -12.12 15.01
CA PRO A 82 1.77 -13.42 14.65
C PRO A 82 2.16 -13.44 13.16
N ILE A 83 3.39 -13.89 12.90
CA ILE A 83 3.97 -13.98 11.56
C ILE A 83 3.16 -15.00 10.76
N SER A 84 2.41 -14.54 9.75
CA SER A 84 1.80 -15.42 8.76
C SER A 84 2.83 -15.69 7.65
N THR A 85 3.23 -16.94 7.51
CA THR A 85 4.28 -17.47 6.60
C THR A 85 3.91 -17.39 5.11
N ARG A 86 3.23 -16.33 4.66
CA ARG A 86 3.00 -16.01 3.24
C ARG A 86 3.57 -14.65 2.84
N ALA A 87 4.40 -14.06 3.70
CA ALA A 87 5.24 -12.93 3.33
C ALA A 87 6.34 -13.42 2.37
N LEU A 88 6.03 -13.35 1.07
CA LEU A 88 6.95 -13.15 -0.05
C LEU A 88 8.42 -13.46 0.27
N ASP A 89 8.88 -14.65 -0.15
CA ASP A 89 10.28 -14.90 -0.43
C ASP A 89 10.74 -13.92 -1.53
N VAL A 90 11.25 -12.76 -1.11
CA VAL A 90 11.93 -11.77 -1.96
C VAL A 90 13.39 -12.20 -2.22
N GLY A 91 13.75 -13.45 -1.93
CA GLY A 91 15.14 -13.94 -1.95
C GLY A 91 15.56 -14.90 -3.07
N THR A 92 14.69 -15.39 -3.96
CA THR A 92 15.10 -16.50 -4.88
C THR A 92 14.80 -16.30 -6.38
N LEU A 93 14.42 -15.10 -6.84
CA LEU A 93 14.29 -14.85 -8.29
C LEU A 93 15.49 -14.11 -8.93
N ALA A 94 16.63 -14.06 -8.24
CA ALA A 94 17.90 -13.64 -8.82
C ALA A 94 18.83 -14.85 -9.00
N ARG A 95 18.57 -15.63 -10.06
CA ARG A 95 19.50 -16.46 -10.86
C ARG A 95 18.72 -17.60 -11.54
N ASN A 96 18.42 -17.42 -12.83
CA ASN A 96 19.02 -18.26 -13.85
C ASN A 96 18.64 -17.72 -15.24
N ASP A 97 19.71 -17.48 -16.01
CA ASP A 97 19.88 -17.52 -17.46
C ASP A 97 19.04 -16.59 -18.36
#